data_AF-A0AA94EM21-F1
#
_entry.id   AF-A0AA94EM21-F1
#
_cell.length_a   1.000
_cell.length_b   1.000
_cell.length_c   1.000
_cell.angle_alpha   90.00
_cell.angle_beta   90.00
_cell.angle_gamma   90.00
#
_symmetry.space_group_name_H-M   'P 1'
#
loop_
_entity.id
_entity.type
_entity.pdbx_description
1 polymer ?
#
loop_
_entity_poly.entity_id
_entity_poly.type
_entity_poly.pdbx_seq_one_letter_code
_entity_poly.pdbx_strand_id
1 'polypeptide(L)'
;MTHKSYRLDPNVRTITDLVTDEQVQNSFQGTNFGHDDFRGLLAQGCIKALAGWHQGHTLTCILEELRLISWNRQIGKIKVTAKGRHYIWLAFKGRPGV
;
A
#
# COMPACT_ATOMS: atom_id res chain seq x y z
N MET A 1 11.14 -11.97 16.30
CA MET A 1 10.45 -10.89 15.55
C MET A 1 9.25 -10.45 16.36
N THR A 2 9.20 -9.21 16.83
CA THR A 2 8.07 -8.67 17.57
C THR A 2 6.88 -8.45 16.62
N HIS A 3 5.72 -9.02 16.91
CA HIS A 3 4.53 -8.86 16.09
C HIS A 3 4.01 -7.41 16.22
N LYS A 4 4.20 -6.58 15.18
CA LYS A 4 3.71 -5.20 15.14
C LYS A 4 2.24 -5.16 14.70
N SER A 5 1.35 -4.76 15.61
CA SER A 5 -0.07 -4.52 15.31
C SER A 5 -0.28 -3.06 14.91
N TYR A 6 -0.37 -2.77 13.61
CA TYR A 6 -0.58 -1.40 13.11
C TYR A 6 -1.89 -0.77 13.58
N ARG A 7 -2.93 -1.58 13.84
CA ARG A 7 -4.23 -1.10 14.30
C ARG A 7 -4.21 -0.60 15.76
N LEU A 8 -3.31 -1.16 16.58
CA LEU A 8 -3.22 -0.84 18.02
C LEU A 8 -2.05 0.08 18.33
N ASP A 9 -1.25 0.45 17.33
CA ASP A 9 -0.11 1.35 17.51
C ASP A 9 -0.61 2.81 17.61
N PRO A 10 -0.52 3.46 18.78
CA PRO A 10 -1.04 4.82 18.97
C PRO A 10 -0.29 5.88 18.15
N ASN A 11 0.88 5.51 17.60
CA ASN A 11 1.70 6.36 16.75
C ASN A 11 1.30 6.29 15.26
N VAL A 12 0.33 5.44 14.90
CA VAL A 12 -0.12 5.26 13.52
C VAL A 12 -1.54 5.81 13.37
N ARG A 13 -1.67 7.05 12.87
CA ARG A 13 -2.94 7.77 12.78
C ARG A 13 -3.35 8.12 11.35
N THR A 14 -2.37 8.19 10.45
CA THR A 14 -2.46 8.63 9.06
C THR A 14 -1.65 7.70 8.14
N ILE A 15 -1.90 7.77 6.83
CA ILE A 15 -1.16 6.96 5.85
C ILE A 15 0.34 7.30 5.80
N THR A 16 0.71 8.54 6.14
CA THR A 16 2.11 9.01 6.22
C THR A 16 2.87 8.37 7.38
N ASP A 17 2.17 7.98 8.46
CA ASP A 17 2.78 7.25 9.58
C ASP A 17 3.13 5.80 9.23
N LEU A 18 2.44 5.21 8.24
CA LEU A 18 2.72 3.86 7.74
C LEU A 18 3.80 3.85 6.66
N VAL A 19 3.75 4.82 5.77
CA VAL A 19 4.70 4.97 4.65
C VAL A 19 5.08 6.43 4.62
N THR A 20 6.34 6.76 4.91
CA THR A 20 6.78 8.17 4.94
C THR A 20 6.78 8.77 3.54
N ASP A 21 6.82 10.11 3.45
CA ASP A 21 6.90 10.78 2.13
C ASP A 21 8.20 10.45 1.41
N GLU A 22 9.31 10.32 2.14
CA GLU A 22 10.58 9.86 1.61
C GLU A 22 10.46 8.45 1.00
N GLN A 23 9.80 7.52 1.69
CA GLN A 23 9.55 6.17 1.16
C GLN A 23 8.74 6.20 -0.13
N VAL A 24 7.68 7.02 -0.19
CA VAL A 24 6.90 7.18 -1.42
C VAL A 24 7.78 7.76 -2.53
N GLN A 25 8.49 8.86 -2.27
CA GLN A 25 9.29 9.52 -3.28
C GLN A 25 10.38 8.60 -3.85
N ASN A 26 11.06 7.85 -2.98
CA ASN A 26 12.11 6.93 -3.39
C ASN A 26 11.54 5.76 -4.21
N SER A 27 10.43 5.13 -3.78
CA SER A 27 9.87 3.99 -4.52
C SER A 27 9.22 4.37 -5.86
N PHE A 28 8.77 5.61 -6.02
CA PHE A 28 8.21 6.11 -7.29
C PHE A 28 9.26 6.80 -8.19
N GLN A 29 10.51 6.94 -7.73
CA GLN A 29 11.57 7.61 -8.47
C GLN A 29 11.78 6.95 -9.85
N GLY A 30 11.77 7.76 -10.91
CA GLY A 30 11.97 7.29 -12.29
C GLY A 30 10.77 6.56 -12.90
N THR A 31 9.63 6.49 -12.21
CA THR A 31 8.38 5.94 -12.76
C THR A 31 7.51 7.02 -13.38
N ASN A 32 6.68 6.64 -14.36
CA ASN A 32 5.69 7.53 -14.96
C ASN A 32 4.30 6.86 -14.91
N PHE A 33 3.41 7.42 -14.09
CA PHE A 33 2.02 7.00 -13.95
C PHE A 33 1.02 7.98 -14.58
N GLY A 34 1.51 9.02 -15.29
CA GLY A 34 0.69 10.08 -15.88
C GLY A 34 0.12 11.10 -14.89
N HIS A 35 0.36 10.90 -13.58
CA HIS A 35 0.01 11.81 -12.49
C HIS A 35 0.90 11.53 -11.26
N ASP A 36 0.82 12.40 -10.26
CA ASP A 36 1.63 12.40 -9.03
C ASP A 36 0.85 12.02 -7.76
N ASP A 37 -0.44 11.69 -7.86
CA ASP A 37 -1.21 11.07 -6.75
C ASP A 37 -0.75 9.63 -6.44
N PHE A 38 0.49 9.50 -5.96
CA PHE A 38 1.11 8.24 -5.58
C PHE A 38 0.40 7.60 -4.37
N ARG A 39 -0.10 8.42 -3.43
CA ARG A 39 -0.85 7.94 -2.28
C ARG A 39 -2.15 7.27 -2.70
N GLY A 40 -2.85 7.84 -3.68
CA GLY A 40 -4.00 7.25 -4.35
C GLY A 40 -3.65 5.94 -5.06
N LEU A 41 -2.53 5.89 -5.80
CA LEU A 41 -2.05 4.66 -6.45
C LEU A 41 -1.78 3.54 -5.43
N LEU A 42 -1.11 3.85 -4.32
CA LEU A 42 -0.87 2.87 -3.25
C LEU A 42 -2.19 2.36 -2.65
N ALA A 43 -3.13 3.25 -2.37
CA ALA A 43 -4.43 2.91 -1.81
C ALA A 43 -5.26 2.04 -2.77
N GLN A 44 -5.39 2.45 -4.03
CA GLN A 44 -6.08 1.71 -5.08
C GLN A 44 -5.42 0.35 -5.30
N GLY A 45 -4.08 0.31 -5.32
CA GLY A 45 -3.35 -0.92 -5.56
C GLY A 45 -3.52 -1.94 -4.44
N CYS A 46 -3.55 -1.48 -3.17
CA CYS A 46 -3.87 -2.33 -2.04
C CYS A 46 -5.30 -2.91 -2.14
N ILE A 47 -6.27 -2.11 -2.60
CA ILE A 47 -7.66 -2.58 -2.82
C ILE A 47 -7.72 -3.61 -3.95
N LYS A 48 -7.06 -3.36 -5.09
CA LYS A 48 -6.99 -4.32 -6.20
C LYS A 48 -6.39 -5.65 -5.73
N ALA A 49 -5.28 -5.59 -5.00
CA ALA A 49 -4.65 -6.78 -4.42
C ALA A 49 -5.59 -7.49 -3.42
N LEU A 50 -6.36 -6.76 -2.61
CA LEU A 50 -7.34 -7.34 -1.68
C LEU A 50 -8.48 -8.04 -2.42
N ALA A 51 -8.96 -7.45 -3.52
CA ALA A 51 -10.06 -7.96 -4.35
C ALA A 51 -9.62 -9.05 -5.36
N GLY A 52 -8.32 -9.35 -5.45
CA GLY A 52 -7.79 -10.28 -6.45
C GLY A 52 -7.83 -9.74 -7.89
N TRP A 53 -7.86 -8.42 -8.07
CA TRP A 53 -7.90 -7.78 -9.38
C TRP A 53 -6.50 -7.56 -9.95
N HIS A 54 -6.42 -7.57 -11.28
CA HIS A 54 -5.18 -7.33 -12.00
C HIS A 54 -4.57 -5.95 -11.68
N GLN A 55 -3.24 -5.91 -11.58
CA GLN A 55 -2.45 -4.71 -11.38
C GLN A 55 -1.17 -4.78 -12.22
N GLY A 56 -0.74 -3.64 -12.75
CA GLY A 56 0.51 -3.53 -13.51
C GLY A 56 1.75 -3.87 -12.67
N HIS A 57 2.77 -4.40 -13.34
CA HIS A 57 4.00 -4.91 -12.72
C HIS A 57 4.71 -3.86 -11.85
N THR A 58 4.90 -2.64 -12.37
CA THR A 58 5.60 -1.56 -11.65
C THR A 58 4.95 -1.23 -10.31
N LEU A 59 3.62 -1.02 -10.28
CA LEU A 59 2.91 -0.74 -9.03
C LEU A 59 2.96 -1.95 -8.08
N THR A 60 2.91 -3.17 -8.60
CA THR A 60 3.05 -4.38 -7.78
C THR A 60 4.41 -4.46 -7.10
N CYS A 61 5.50 -4.16 -7.81
CA CYS A 61 6.84 -4.08 -7.20
C CYS A 61 6.91 -3.01 -6.11
N ILE A 62 6.37 -1.82 -6.35
CA ILE A 62 6.34 -0.72 -5.36
C ILE A 62 5.55 -1.13 -4.10
N LEU A 63 4.37 -1.73 -4.26
CA LEU A 63 3.57 -2.20 -3.13
C LEU A 63 4.30 -3.28 -2.30
N GLU A 64 5.06 -4.15 -2.97
CA GLU A 64 5.87 -5.19 -2.32
C GLU A 64 7.07 -4.57 -1.58
N GLU A 65 7.79 -3.64 -2.21
CA GLU A 65 8.92 -2.90 -1.60
C GLU A 65 8.50 -2.18 -0.33
N LEU A 66 7.34 -1.50 -0.36
CA LEU A 66 6.75 -0.80 0.79
C LEU A 66 6.11 -1.75 1.82
N ARG A 67 6.14 -3.06 1.56
CA ARG A 67 5.54 -4.14 2.36
C ARG A 67 4.04 -3.98 2.60
N LEU A 68 3.35 -3.36 1.65
CA LEU A 68 1.88 -3.25 1.64
C LEU A 68 1.24 -4.54 1.13
N ILE A 69 1.94 -5.27 0.24
CA ILE A 69 1.60 -6.62 -0.19
C ILE A 69 2.79 -7.57 0.01
N SER A 70 2.52 -8.86 -0.16
CA SER A 70 3.52 -9.91 -0.39
C SER A 70 3.17 -10.60 -1.70
N TRP A 71 4.16 -10.79 -2.58
CA TRP A 71 3.96 -11.39 -3.89
C TRP A 71 4.78 -12.68 -4.03
N ASN A 72 4.09 -13.82 -4.10
CA ASN A 72 4.72 -15.07 -4.50
C ASN A 72 4.77 -15.14 -6.04
N ARG A 73 5.93 -14.78 -6.59
CA ARG A 73 6.18 -14.72 -8.04
C ARG A 73 6.09 -16.09 -8.72
N GLN A 74 6.41 -17.19 -8.03
CA GLN A 74 6.37 -18.53 -8.60
C GLN A 74 4.95 -18.96 -8.99
N ILE A 75 3.96 -18.56 -8.20
CA ILE A 75 2.55 -18.91 -8.41
C ILE A 75 1.67 -17.70 -8.74
N GLY A 76 2.28 -16.54 -9.03
CA GLY A 76 1.59 -15.29 -9.33
C GLY A 76 0.66 -14.78 -8.21
N LYS A 77 0.82 -15.26 -6.97
CA LYS A 77 -0.15 -15.01 -5.89
C LYS A 77 0.23 -13.78 -5.08
N ILE A 78 -0.66 -12.79 -5.04
CA ILE A 78 -0.51 -11.59 -4.22
C ILE A 78 -1.39 -11.72 -2.97
N LYS A 79 -0.87 -11.26 -1.83
CA LYS A 79 -1.62 -11.13 -0.58
C LYS A 79 -1.36 -9.77 0.04
N VAL A 80 -2.41 -9.08 0.50
CA VAL A 80 -2.26 -7.84 1.27
C VAL A 80 -1.71 -8.13 2.66
N THR A 81 -0.72 -7.35 3.11
CA THR A 81 -0.13 -7.50 4.45
C THR A 81 -1.00 -6.85 5.53
N ALA A 82 -0.65 -7.01 6.81
CA ALA A 82 -1.28 -6.24 7.88
C ALA A 82 -1.08 -4.72 7.70
N LYS A 83 0.11 -4.30 7.22
CA LYS A 83 0.43 -2.91 6.90
C LYS A 83 -0.47 -2.40 5.77
N GLY A 84 -0.61 -3.17 4.69
CA GLY A 84 -1.48 -2.83 3.56
C GLY A 84 -2.96 -2.72 3.94
N ARG A 85 -3.48 -3.67 4.74
CA ARG A 85 -4.87 -3.59 5.24
C ARG A 85 -5.10 -2.33 6.09
N HIS A 86 -4.14 -1.97 6.93
CA HIS A 86 -4.25 -0.76 7.73
C HIS A 86 -4.10 0.51 6.88
N TYR A 87 -3.25 0.48 5.85
CA TYR A 87 -3.13 1.56 4.87
C TYR A 87 -4.45 1.83 4.16
N ILE A 88 -5.15 0.79 3.70
CA ILE A 88 -6.51 0.91 3.13
C ILE A 88 -7.43 1.57 4.17
N TRP A 89 -7.49 1.05 5.40
CA TRP A 89 -8.38 1.62 6.41
C TRP A 89 -8.10 3.12 6.64
N LEU A 90 -6.84 3.52 6.81
CA LEU A 90 -6.47 4.93 7.01
C LEU A 90 -6.78 5.81 5.80
N ALA A 91 -6.61 5.30 4.58
CA ALA A 91 -6.86 6.03 3.35
C ALA A 91 -8.35 6.36 3.14
N PHE A 92 -9.26 5.53 3.67
CA PHE A 92 -10.69 5.63 3.39
C PHE A 92 -11.57 5.93 4.63
N LYS A 93 -11.11 5.72 5.87
CA LYS A 93 -11.92 5.89 7.10
C LYS A 93 -12.59 7.25 7.27
N GLY A 94 -12.04 8.31 6.69
CA GLY A 94 -12.51 9.70 6.84
C GLY A 94 -13.15 10.28 5.57
N ARG A 95 -13.39 9.45 4.55
CA ARG A 95 -14.02 9.92 3.32
C ARG A 95 -15.55 9.84 3.49
N PRO A 96 -16.28 10.97 3.43
CA PRO A 96 -17.74 10.92 3.41
C PRO A 96 -18.20 10.25 2.11
N GLY A 97 -19.04 9.22 2.22
CA GLY A 97 -19.71 8.59 1.08
C GLY A 97 -18.95 7.43 0.43
N VAL A 98 -18.90 6.30 1.12
CA VAL A 98 -19.57 5.08 0.62
C VAL A 98 -20.89 4.92 1.37
#